data_AF-A0A1Q7NPI9-F1
#
_entry.id   AF-A0A1Q7NPI9-F1
#
_cell.length_a   1.000
_cell.length_b   1.000
_cell.length_c   1.000
_cell.angle_alpha   90.00
_cell.angle_beta   90.00
_cell.angle_gamma   90.00
#
_symmetry.space_group_name_H-M   'P 1'
#
loop_
_entity.id
_entity.type
_entity.pdbx_description
1 polymer ?
#
loop_
_entity_poly.entity_id
_entity_poly.type
_entity_poly.pdbx_seq_one_letter_code
_entity_poly.pdbx_strand_id
1 'polypeptide(L)'
;MPGQLKKRKAIATVLTTMIILIASVVLGSGVVMYGTSLFQTGAQSQSISTQGVKLWVNATDSKGTSWGAASVRNTGDKLEGVDKINVRSLAVPYSNWYYANTTNSLANIQDQFIYGSNDGAGILKNYSTSGAYDTCTGNTASPAFRIDVDGAGVGHPTMCFISANGPISLKPGESVIIYFHLPTGVLDTIDSGQSTSVALYAGKLGAPVTVTIANP
;
A
#
# COMPACT_ATOMS: atom_id res chain seq x y z
N MET A 1 -51.24 54.58 31.70
CA MET A 1 -50.89 54.43 30.27
C MET A 1 -50.95 52.95 29.84
N PRO A 2 -52.11 52.43 29.38
CA PRO A 2 -52.28 51.00 29.07
C PRO A 2 -51.76 50.57 27.68
N GLY A 3 -51.55 51.52 26.75
CA GLY A 3 -51.22 51.23 25.35
C GLY A 3 -49.78 50.75 25.08
N GLN A 4 -48.81 51.10 25.94
CA GLN A 4 -47.41 50.69 25.77
C GLN A 4 -47.18 49.20 26.03
N LEU A 5 -47.94 48.58 26.94
CA LEU A 5 -47.84 47.15 27.26
C LEU A 5 -48.34 46.27 26.10
N LYS A 6 -49.40 46.66 25.39
CA LYS A 6 -49.91 45.93 24.21
C LYS A 6 -48.92 45.94 23.04
N LYS A 7 -48.26 47.09 22.77
CA LYS A 7 -47.22 47.19 21.72
C LYS A 7 -45.99 46.32 22.04
N ARG A 8 -45.55 46.30 23.30
CA ARG A 8 -44.45 45.41 23.76
C ARG A 8 -44.81 43.93 23.65
N LYS A 9 -46.04 43.54 23.96
CA LYS A 9 -46.52 42.16 23.79
C LYS A 9 -46.54 41.72 22.33
N ALA A 10 -47.01 42.57 21.42
CA ALA A 10 -47.01 42.26 19.98
C ALA A 10 -45.58 42.06 19.42
N ILE A 11 -44.63 42.92 19.83
CA ILE A 11 -43.22 42.81 19.42
C ILE A 11 -42.55 41.57 20.02
N ALA A 12 -42.85 41.22 21.27
CA ALA A 12 -42.31 40.03 21.93
C ALA A 12 -42.71 38.73 21.21
N THR A 13 -43.98 38.63 20.77
CA THR A 13 -44.46 37.47 20.01
C THR A 13 -43.69 37.32 18.70
N VAL A 14 -43.49 38.41 17.95
CA VAL A 14 -42.73 38.40 16.69
C VAL A 14 -41.27 38.00 16.90
N LEU A 15 -40.64 38.50 17.98
CA LEU A 15 -39.26 38.17 18.31
C LEU A 15 -39.11 36.68 18.66
N THR A 16 -40.04 36.12 19.45
CA THR A 16 -40.01 34.68 19.77
C THR A 16 -40.20 33.81 18.53
N THR A 17 -41.08 34.18 17.60
CA THR A 17 -41.24 33.42 16.35
C THR A 17 -40.01 33.50 15.45
N MET A 18 -39.32 34.65 15.41
CA MET A 18 -38.04 34.81 14.70
C MET A 18 -36.94 33.94 15.30
N ILE A 19 -36.82 33.93 16.63
CA ILE A 19 -35.82 33.09 17.33
C ILE A 19 -36.07 31.61 17.04
N ILE A 20 -37.32 31.15 17.11
CA ILE A 20 -37.67 29.75 16.84
C ILE A 20 -37.40 29.38 15.38
N LEU A 21 -37.72 30.27 14.43
CA LEU A 21 -37.45 30.04 12.99
C LEU A 21 -35.95 29.94 12.71
N ILE A 22 -35.15 30.83 13.30
CA ILE A 22 -33.69 30.79 13.11
C ILE A 22 -33.12 29.54 13.77
N ALA A 23 -33.54 29.23 15.00
CA ALA A 23 -33.08 28.05 15.71
C ALA A 23 -33.41 26.75 14.95
N SER A 24 -34.61 26.63 14.36
CA SER A 24 -35.00 25.43 13.62
C SER A 24 -34.19 25.25 12.33
N VAL A 25 -33.91 26.32 11.58
CA VAL A 25 -33.09 26.26 10.37
C VAL A 25 -31.63 25.92 10.71
N VAL A 26 -31.08 26.51 11.76
CA VAL A 26 -29.69 26.24 12.20
C VAL A 26 -29.55 24.79 12.69
N LEU A 27 -30.47 24.31 13.51
CA LEU A 27 -30.46 22.92 13.96
C LEU A 27 -30.66 21.94 12.79
N GLY A 28 -31.58 22.25 11.88
CA GLY A 28 -31.89 21.44 10.68
C GLY A 28 -30.68 21.30 9.75
N SER A 29 -30.00 22.41 9.45
CA SER A 29 -28.77 22.38 8.62
C SER A 29 -27.62 21.65 9.31
N GLY A 30 -27.46 21.78 10.63
CA GLY A 30 -26.46 21.06 11.40
C GLY A 30 -26.62 19.54 11.33
N VAL A 31 -27.84 19.02 11.53
CA VAL A 31 -28.10 17.58 11.44
C VAL A 31 -27.94 17.03 10.02
N VAL A 32 -28.30 17.81 9.01
CA VAL A 32 -28.11 17.40 7.60
C VAL A 32 -26.62 17.33 7.27
N MET A 33 -25.83 18.36 7.61
CA MET A 33 -24.37 18.36 7.36
C MET A 33 -23.65 17.24 8.14
N TYR A 34 -24.08 16.98 9.37
CA TYR A 34 -23.54 15.86 10.13
C TYR A 34 -23.93 14.52 9.51
N GLY A 35 -25.20 14.35 9.10
CA GLY A 35 -25.67 13.16 8.41
C GLY A 35 -24.93 12.91 7.11
N THR A 36 -24.78 13.92 6.26
CA THR A 36 -24.05 13.78 4.99
C THR A 36 -22.58 13.45 5.20
N SER A 37 -21.91 14.07 6.17
CA SER A 37 -20.51 13.75 6.48
C SER A 37 -20.34 12.32 7.03
N LEU A 38 -21.27 11.83 7.85
CA LEU A 38 -21.30 10.43 8.31
C LEU A 38 -21.49 9.45 7.15
N PHE A 39 -22.46 9.69 6.27
CA PHE A 39 -22.68 8.85 5.11
C PHE A 39 -21.49 8.89 4.13
N GLN A 40 -20.91 10.07 3.90
CA GLN A 40 -19.79 10.22 2.98
C GLN A 40 -18.52 9.54 3.50
N THR A 41 -18.27 9.59 4.82
CA THR A 41 -17.13 8.91 5.43
C THR A 41 -17.34 7.40 5.58
N GLY A 42 -18.59 6.96 5.76
CA GLY A 42 -18.99 5.56 5.84
C GLY A 42 -19.13 4.85 4.48
N ALA A 43 -19.40 5.59 3.40
CA ALA A 43 -19.49 5.06 2.04
C ALA A 43 -18.12 4.82 1.39
N GLN A 44 -17.06 5.50 1.86
CA GLN A 44 -15.70 5.30 1.37
C GLN A 44 -15.13 3.99 1.91
N SER A 45 -14.82 3.06 1.00
CA SER A 45 -14.27 1.76 1.35
C SER A 45 -12.75 1.80 1.50
N GLN A 46 -12.22 1.08 2.49
CA GLN A 46 -10.80 0.72 2.57
C GLN A 46 -10.69 -0.68 1.99
N SER A 47 -9.90 -0.86 0.93
CA SER A 47 -9.76 -2.16 0.27
C SER A 47 -8.43 -2.25 -0.44
N ILE A 48 -7.73 -3.36 -0.20
CA ILE A 48 -6.48 -3.67 -0.88
C ILE A 48 -6.57 -5.06 -1.49
N SER A 49 -6.04 -5.17 -2.70
CA SER A 49 -5.93 -6.43 -3.43
C SER A 49 -4.46 -6.78 -3.66
N THR A 50 -4.11 -8.01 -3.33
CA THR A 50 -2.80 -8.59 -3.64
C THR A 50 -2.90 -9.33 -4.97
N GLN A 51 -2.23 -8.84 -6.02
CA GLN A 51 -2.35 -9.42 -7.38
C GLN A 51 -1.35 -10.57 -7.62
N GLY A 52 -0.41 -10.78 -6.71
CA GLY A 52 0.45 -11.95 -6.69
C GLY A 52 1.45 -11.86 -5.54
N VAL A 53 1.81 -13.02 -5.00
CA VAL A 53 2.85 -13.17 -3.99
C VAL A 53 3.73 -14.34 -4.38
N LYS A 54 5.05 -14.16 -4.36
CA LYS A 54 6.03 -15.21 -4.57
C LYS A 54 7.04 -15.22 -3.43
N LEU A 55 7.56 -16.42 -3.13
CA LEU A 55 8.59 -16.64 -2.15
C LEU A 55 9.67 -17.54 -2.74
N TRP A 56 10.91 -17.23 -2.43
CA TRP A 56 12.07 -17.99 -2.85
C TRP A 56 12.99 -18.25 -1.66
N VAL A 57 13.56 -19.44 -1.63
CA VAL A 57 14.66 -19.79 -0.72
C VAL A 57 15.79 -20.35 -1.55
N ASN A 58 16.99 -19.80 -1.41
CA ASN A 58 18.15 -20.35 -2.11
C ASN A 58 18.59 -21.63 -1.40
N ALA A 59 18.34 -22.79 -2.02
CA ALA A 59 18.70 -24.09 -1.45
C ALA A 59 20.21 -24.38 -1.44
N THR A 60 21.00 -23.61 -2.19
CA THR A 60 22.44 -23.84 -2.40
C THR A 60 23.31 -23.03 -1.44
N ASP A 61 22.75 -21.99 -0.81
CA ASP A 61 23.46 -21.19 0.19
C ASP A 61 23.29 -21.81 1.58
N SER A 62 24.41 -22.08 2.26
CA SER A 62 24.46 -22.51 3.67
C SER A 62 23.72 -21.56 4.63
N LYS A 63 23.50 -20.29 4.24
CA LYS A 63 22.78 -19.29 5.04
C LYS A 63 21.26 -19.32 4.84
N GLY A 64 20.73 -20.09 3.88
CA GLY A 64 19.29 -20.21 3.63
C GLY A 64 18.64 -18.89 3.23
N THR A 65 19.33 -18.05 2.44
CA THR A 65 18.82 -16.72 2.12
C THR A 65 17.50 -16.80 1.37
N SER A 66 16.51 -16.06 1.88
CA SER A 66 15.14 -16.11 1.39
C SER A 66 14.58 -14.73 1.11
N TRP A 67 13.80 -14.67 0.03
CA TRP A 67 13.23 -13.46 -0.52
C TRP A 67 11.76 -13.68 -0.83
N GLY A 68 10.99 -12.61 -0.79
CA GLY A 68 9.65 -12.59 -1.31
C GLY A 68 9.38 -11.36 -2.15
N ALA A 69 8.35 -11.48 -2.98
CA ALA A 69 7.81 -10.36 -3.74
C ALA A 69 6.28 -10.39 -3.64
N ALA A 70 5.69 -9.21 -3.53
CA ALA A 70 4.25 -9.05 -3.54
C ALA A 70 3.86 -7.80 -4.33
N SER A 71 2.79 -7.89 -5.12
CA SER A 71 2.14 -6.73 -5.72
C SER A 71 0.89 -6.40 -4.93
N VAL A 72 0.78 -5.13 -4.57
CA VAL A 72 -0.32 -4.60 -3.78
C VAL A 72 -0.95 -3.47 -4.54
N ARG A 73 -2.29 -3.49 -4.65
CA ARG A 73 -3.07 -2.41 -5.25
C ARG A 73 -4.12 -1.92 -4.29
N ASN A 74 -4.23 -0.60 -4.19
CA ASN A 74 -5.33 0.02 -3.48
C ASN A 74 -6.58 0.03 -4.38
N THR A 75 -7.56 -0.79 -4.01
CA THR A 75 -8.85 -0.93 -4.70
C THR A 75 -9.98 -0.21 -3.97
N GLY A 76 -9.68 0.47 -2.87
CA GLY A 76 -10.62 1.29 -2.12
C GLY A 76 -10.65 2.74 -2.59
N ASP A 77 -11.39 3.55 -1.83
CA ASP A 77 -11.65 4.97 -2.11
C ASP A 77 -10.81 5.92 -1.22
N LYS A 78 -10.08 5.35 -0.26
CA LYS A 78 -9.20 6.07 0.68
C LYS A 78 -7.74 5.74 0.43
N LEU A 79 -6.87 6.61 0.93
CA LEU A 79 -5.44 6.35 0.98
C LEU A 79 -5.18 5.25 2.01
N GLU A 80 -4.52 4.19 1.58
CA GLU A 80 -4.18 3.03 2.42
C GLU A 80 -2.67 2.81 2.43
N GLY A 81 -2.13 2.46 3.59
CA GLY A 81 -0.70 2.20 3.78
C GLY A 81 -0.45 0.72 3.99
N VAL A 82 0.51 0.12 3.26
CA VAL A 82 1.00 -1.22 3.57
C VAL A 82 1.93 -1.13 4.78
N ASP A 83 1.51 -1.73 5.90
CA ASP A 83 2.14 -1.56 7.21
C ASP A 83 2.85 -2.83 7.70
N LYS A 84 2.40 -4.01 7.29
CA LYS A 84 3.00 -5.25 7.81
C LYS A 84 3.02 -6.34 6.76
N ILE A 85 4.17 -7.00 6.65
CA ILE A 85 4.33 -8.23 5.88
C ILE A 85 4.75 -9.30 6.88
N ASN A 86 3.93 -10.35 6.99
CA ASN A 86 4.22 -11.50 7.83
C ASN A 86 4.45 -12.73 6.96
N VAL A 87 5.52 -13.46 7.24
CA VAL A 87 5.79 -14.79 6.66
C VAL A 87 5.91 -15.77 7.82
N ARG A 88 5.14 -16.87 7.81
CA ARG A 88 5.07 -17.82 8.94
C ARG A 88 4.84 -17.14 10.30
N SER A 89 3.96 -16.14 10.33
CA SER A 89 3.65 -15.33 11.53
C SER A 89 4.79 -14.46 12.06
N LEU A 90 5.94 -14.40 11.38
CA LEU A 90 7.05 -13.51 11.69
C LEU A 90 6.97 -12.25 10.83
N ALA A 91 7.10 -11.09 11.47
CA ALA A 91 7.06 -9.80 10.79
C ALA A 91 8.40 -9.49 10.12
N VAL A 92 8.35 -9.11 8.85
CA VAL A 92 9.53 -8.67 8.12
C VAL A 92 9.79 -7.19 8.41
N PRO A 93 10.98 -6.80 8.90
CA PRO A 93 11.29 -5.40 9.17
C PRO A 93 11.27 -4.52 7.91
N TYR A 94 10.84 -3.26 8.03
CA TYR A 94 10.81 -2.31 6.90
C TYR A 94 12.17 -2.11 6.23
N SER A 95 13.26 -2.17 6.99
CA SER A 95 14.63 -2.06 6.46
C SER A 95 14.95 -3.11 5.40
N ASN A 96 14.22 -4.22 5.39
CA ASN A 96 14.38 -5.31 4.46
C ASN A 96 13.41 -5.22 3.27
N TRP A 97 12.57 -4.18 3.21
CA TRP A 97 11.60 -4.00 2.14
C TRP A 97 12.15 -3.02 1.12
N TYR A 98 11.89 -3.34 -0.14
CA TYR A 98 12.29 -2.57 -1.27
C TYR A 98 11.11 -2.47 -2.21
N TYR A 99 10.69 -1.25 -2.50
CA TYR A 99 9.46 -1.03 -3.23
C TYR A 99 9.66 -0.12 -4.42
N ALA A 100 8.81 -0.36 -5.40
CA ALA A 100 8.77 0.31 -6.67
C ALA A 100 7.31 0.63 -6.95
N ASN A 101 6.99 1.92 -7.06
CA ASN A 101 5.67 2.31 -7.50
C ASN A 101 5.51 1.96 -9.00
N THR A 102 4.28 1.82 -9.45
CA THR A 102 3.91 1.45 -10.84
C THR A 102 4.33 2.47 -11.91
N THR A 103 5.14 3.46 -11.56
CA THR A 103 5.97 4.22 -12.50
C THR A 103 7.08 3.39 -13.14
N ASN A 104 7.35 2.18 -12.65
CA ASN A 104 8.17 1.20 -13.39
C ASN A 104 7.27 0.52 -14.43
N SER A 105 7.33 1.03 -15.66
CA SER A 105 6.76 0.52 -16.93
C SER A 105 5.66 -0.54 -16.88
N LEU A 106 4.57 -0.26 -17.61
CA LEU A 106 3.48 -1.21 -17.87
C LEU A 106 3.95 -2.57 -18.41
N ALA A 107 5.09 -2.63 -19.11
CA ALA A 107 5.68 -3.87 -19.62
C ALA A 107 6.05 -4.83 -18.48
N ASN A 108 6.65 -4.32 -17.40
CA ASN A 108 7.17 -5.11 -16.29
C ASN A 108 6.08 -5.53 -15.29
N ILE A 109 4.88 -4.92 -15.36
CA ILE A 109 3.75 -5.28 -14.50
C ILE A 109 3.20 -6.67 -14.86
N GLN A 110 3.37 -7.11 -16.12
CA GLN A 110 2.98 -8.45 -16.57
C GLN A 110 4.05 -9.52 -16.29
N ASP A 111 5.29 -9.11 -16.04
CA ASP A 111 6.35 -10.02 -15.66
C ASP A 111 6.06 -10.55 -14.25
N GLN A 112 5.63 -11.81 -14.18
CA GLN A 112 5.44 -12.50 -12.92
C GLN A 112 6.75 -12.42 -12.13
N PHE A 113 6.73 -11.85 -10.91
CA PHE A 113 7.94 -11.52 -10.13
C PHE A 113 9.09 -12.51 -10.34
N ILE A 114 10.28 -11.98 -10.60
CA ILE A 114 11.45 -12.75 -11.03
C ILE A 114 12.49 -12.70 -9.92
N TYR A 115 12.99 -13.87 -9.52
CA TYR A 115 14.24 -13.97 -8.80
C TYR A 115 15.35 -14.03 -9.85
N GLY A 116 16.06 -12.92 -10.08
CA GLY A 116 17.10 -12.86 -11.11
C GLY A 116 18.31 -13.72 -10.74
N SER A 117 19.10 -13.25 -9.79
CA SER A 117 20.26 -13.94 -9.21
C SER A 117 20.60 -13.26 -7.88
N ASN A 118 21.55 -13.78 -7.11
CA ASN A 118 22.07 -13.10 -5.93
C ASN A 118 23.49 -12.56 -6.16
N ASP A 119 23.93 -11.65 -5.31
CA ASP A 119 25.28 -11.05 -5.34
C ASP A 119 26.35 -11.93 -4.67
N GLY A 120 26.05 -13.19 -4.36
CA GLY A 120 26.91 -14.08 -3.58
C GLY A 120 26.93 -13.81 -2.07
N ALA A 121 26.33 -12.71 -1.60
CA ALA A 121 26.09 -12.42 -0.18
C ALA A 121 24.62 -12.66 0.23
N GLY A 122 23.78 -13.10 -0.72
CA GLY A 122 22.37 -13.40 -0.53
C GLY A 122 21.43 -12.24 -0.89
N ILE A 123 21.95 -11.08 -1.29
CA ILE A 123 21.12 -9.97 -1.75
C ILE A 123 20.75 -10.18 -3.22
N LEU A 124 19.53 -9.80 -3.62
CA LEU A 124 19.17 -9.80 -5.04
C LEU A 124 20.19 -9.01 -5.85
N LYS A 125 20.63 -9.60 -6.95
CA LYS A 125 21.63 -9.01 -7.83
C LYS A 125 21.18 -7.62 -8.26
N ASN A 126 22.00 -6.63 -7.95
CA ASN A 126 21.79 -5.26 -8.41
C ASN A 126 22.35 -5.13 -9.83
N TYR A 127 21.47 -4.92 -10.80
CA TYR A 127 21.87 -4.77 -12.20
C TYR A 127 22.44 -3.37 -12.43
N SER A 128 23.62 -3.28 -13.06
CA SER A 128 24.15 -2.01 -13.55
C SER A 128 23.38 -1.64 -14.81
N THR A 129 22.89 -0.40 -14.90
CA THR A 129 22.22 0.10 -16.11
C THR A 129 23.10 -0.04 -17.33
N SER A 130 22.53 -0.53 -18.42
CA SER A 130 23.22 -0.58 -19.71
C SER A 130 22.27 -0.35 -20.89
N GLY A 131 21.31 0.57 -20.76
CA GLY A 131 20.45 0.96 -21.88
C GLY A 131 19.90 2.37 -21.79
N ALA A 132 19.62 2.98 -22.95
CA ALA A 132 18.92 4.26 -23.07
C ALA A 132 17.45 4.22 -22.55
N TYR A 133 16.96 3.03 -22.17
CA TYR A 133 15.61 2.75 -21.69
C TYR A 133 15.52 2.55 -20.17
N ASP A 134 16.66 2.56 -19.45
CA ASP A 134 16.76 2.31 -18.01
C ASP A 134 16.66 3.58 -17.16
N THR A 135 15.56 4.32 -17.33
CA THR A 135 15.37 5.58 -16.60
C THR A 135 14.58 5.38 -15.31
N CYS A 136 15.29 5.25 -14.19
CA CYS A 136 14.66 5.44 -12.89
C CYS A 136 14.29 6.90 -12.71
N THR A 137 13.04 7.18 -12.34
CA THR A 137 12.53 8.55 -12.20
C THR A 137 11.79 8.74 -10.88
N GLY A 138 11.54 10.00 -10.51
CA GLY A 138 10.85 10.35 -9.27
C GLY A 138 11.58 9.85 -8.03
N ASN A 139 10.85 9.22 -7.11
CA ASN A 139 11.41 8.68 -5.86
C ASN A 139 12.42 7.54 -6.10
N THR A 140 12.46 6.94 -7.29
CA THR A 140 13.39 5.86 -7.64
C THR A 140 14.68 6.33 -8.31
N ALA A 141 14.88 7.65 -8.48
CA ALA A 141 16.06 8.21 -9.15
C ALA A 141 17.41 7.81 -8.51
N SER A 142 17.42 7.52 -7.21
CA SER A 142 18.55 6.91 -6.49
C SER A 142 18.11 5.56 -5.94
N PRO A 143 18.09 4.51 -6.76
CA PRO A 143 17.55 3.21 -6.36
C PRO A 143 18.52 2.50 -5.41
N ALA A 144 17.96 1.78 -4.44
CA ALA A 144 18.71 0.86 -3.58
C ALA A 144 19.20 -0.35 -4.37
N PHE A 145 18.37 -0.87 -5.27
CA PHE A 145 18.78 -1.84 -6.29
C PHE A 145 17.89 -1.77 -7.53
N ARG A 146 18.37 -2.39 -8.61
CA ARG A 146 17.73 -2.46 -9.91
C ARG A 146 17.53 -3.92 -10.31
N ILE A 147 16.37 -4.25 -10.87
CA ILE A 147 16.10 -5.55 -11.50
C ILE A 147 15.88 -5.31 -12.99
N ASP A 148 16.67 -6.00 -13.80
CA ASP A 148 16.59 -5.99 -15.24
C ASP A 148 16.28 -7.40 -15.74
N VAL A 149 15.13 -7.56 -16.39
CA VAL A 149 14.54 -8.87 -16.75
C VAL A 149 14.95 -9.33 -18.14
N ASP A 150 15.30 -8.40 -19.05
CA ASP A 150 15.73 -8.71 -20.40
C ASP A 150 17.21 -8.36 -20.66
N GLY A 151 17.89 -7.74 -19.70
CA GLY A 151 19.32 -7.42 -19.77
C GLY A 151 19.56 -6.15 -20.59
N ALA A 152 20.58 -6.16 -21.45
CA ALA A 152 20.81 -5.07 -22.41
C ALA A 152 19.76 -5.03 -23.55
N GLY A 153 18.58 -5.59 -23.33
CA GLY A 153 17.46 -5.66 -24.27
C GLY A 153 16.73 -4.32 -24.41
N VAL A 154 15.79 -4.27 -25.36
CA VAL A 154 14.94 -3.09 -25.62
C VAL A 154 13.46 -3.39 -25.34
N GLY A 155 13.16 -4.55 -24.74
CA GLY A 155 11.79 -5.04 -24.56
C GLY A 155 11.17 -4.66 -23.22
N HIS A 156 11.97 -4.62 -22.15
CA HIS A 156 11.51 -4.38 -20.78
C HIS A 156 12.49 -3.43 -20.09
N PRO A 157 12.08 -2.20 -19.70
CA PRO A 157 12.99 -1.31 -18.98
C PRO A 157 13.33 -1.86 -17.59
N THR A 158 14.52 -1.50 -17.09
CA THR A 158 14.94 -1.84 -15.72
C THR A 158 13.95 -1.33 -14.68
N MET A 159 13.57 -2.20 -13.73
CA MET A 159 12.81 -1.83 -12.54
C MET A 159 13.71 -1.27 -11.44
N CYS A 160 13.31 -0.14 -10.88
CA CYS A 160 14.07 0.59 -9.88
C CYS A 160 13.36 0.59 -8.53
N PHE A 161 14.06 0.11 -7.49
CA PHE A 161 13.50 -0.05 -6.15
C PHE A 161 14.18 0.89 -5.15
N ILE A 162 13.41 1.35 -4.17
CA ILE A 162 13.92 2.10 -3.02
C ILE A 162 13.66 1.35 -1.73
N SER A 163 14.54 1.52 -0.74
CA SER A 163 14.37 0.93 0.59
C SER A 163 13.21 1.58 1.33
N ALA A 164 12.39 0.79 2.00
CA ALA A 164 11.35 1.31 2.87
C ALA A 164 11.92 1.71 4.24
N ASN A 165 11.44 2.84 4.76
CA ASN A 165 11.75 3.31 6.13
C ASN A 165 10.48 3.37 7.01
N GLY A 166 9.37 2.80 6.53
CA GLY A 166 8.06 2.82 7.17
C GLY A 166 6.96 2.36 6.22
N PRO A 167 5.68 2.59 6.58
CA PRO A 167 4.54 2.24 5.75
C PRO A 167 4.60 2.79 4.33
N ILE A 168 4.18 1.99 3.37
CA ILE A 168 4.10 2.40 1.96
C ILE A 168 2.68 2.88 1.68
N SER A 169 2.52 4.19 1.50
CA SER A 169 1.22 4.81 1.22
C SER A 169 0.82 4.66 -0.25
N LEU A 170 -0.42 4.22 -0.49
CA LEU A 170 -1.01 4.03 -1.81
C LEU A 170 -2.28 4.86 -1.92
N LYS A 171 -2.35 5.72 -2.93
CA LYS A 171 -3.59 6.42 -3.29
C LYS A 171 -4.58 5.45 -3.94
N PRO A 172 -5.89 5.75 -3.93
CA PRO A 172 -6.89 4.98 -4.67
C PRO A 172 -6.46 4.72 -6.13
N GLY A 173 -6.47 3.45 -6.54
CA GLY A 173 -6.09 3.02 -7.89
C GLY A 173 -4.58 2.78 -8.10
N GLU A 174 -3.73 3.24 -7.19
CA GLU A 174 -2.29 3.07 -7.23
C GLU A 174 -1.88 1.64 -6.84
N SER A 175 -0.75 1.19 -7.38
CA SER A 175 -0.18 -0.12 -7.08
C SER A 175 1.33 -0.05 -6.92
N VAL A 176 1.84 -0.94 -6.10
CA VAL A 176 3.26 -1.04 -5.77
C VAL A 176 3.70 -2.49 -5.85
N ILE A 177 4.95 -2.69 -6.25
CA ILE A 177 5.64 -3.97 -6.12
C ILE A 177 6.60 -3.84 -4.94
N ILE A 178 6.54 -4.79 -4.03
CA ILE A 178 7.38 -4.86 -2.83
C ILE A 178 8.19 -6.15 -2.88
N TYR A 179 9.50 -6.02 -2.99
CA TYR A 179 10.45 -7.09 -2.69
C TYR A 179 10.86 -6.99 -1.24
N PHE A 180 10.95 -8.12 -0.55
CA PHE A 180 11.34 -8.14 0.85
C PHE A 180 12.30 -9.29 1.14
N HIS A 181 13.37 -8.96 1.86
CA HIS A 181 14.34 -9.93 2.34
C HIS A 181 13.91 -10.50 3.68
N LEU A 182 13.82 -11.82 3.79
CA LEU A 182 13.43 -12.48 5.02
C LEU A 182 14.62 -12.54 5.99
N PRO A 183 14.39 -12.30 7.29
CA PRO A 183 15.40 -12.58 8.31
C PRO A 183 15.88 -14.04 8.24
N THR A 184 17.14 -14.27 8.60
CA THR A 184 17.74 -15.60 8.63
C THR A 184 16.94 -16.53 9.57
N GLY A 185 16.64 -17.75 9.11
CA GLY A 185 15.91 -18.76 9.87
C GLY A 185 14.38 -18.67 9.79
N VAL A 186 13.81 -17.77 8.96
CA VAL A 186 12.37 -17.77 8.68
C VAL A 186 11.98 -18.88 7.70
N LEU A 187 12.79 -19.05 6.66
CA LEU A 187 12.70 -20.14 5.69
C LEU A 187 14.08 -20.77 5.56
N ASP A 188 14.12 -22.10 5.50
CA ASP A 188 15.32 -22.89 5.28
C ASP A 188 15.28 -23.63 3.95
N THR A 189 16.41 -24.18 3.52
CA THR A 189 16.55 -24.86 2.22
C THR A 189 15.60 -26.04 2.06
N ILE A 190 15.20 -26.68 3.16
CA ILE A 190 14.21 -27.77 3.20
C ILE A 190 12.78 -27.30 2.90
N ASP A 191 12.49 -26.01 3.05
CA ASP A 191 11.17 -25.45 2.78
C ASP A 191 10.91 -25.23 1.29
N SER A 192 11.91 -25.45 0.44
CA SER A 192 11.75 -25.36 -1.00
C SER A 192 10.72 -26.39 -1.50
N GLY A 193 9.77 -25.92 -2.31
CA GLY A 193 8.64 -26.72 -2.78
C GLY A 193 7.48 -26.87 -1.78
N GLN A 194 7.63 -26.40 -0.54
CA GLN A 194 6.55 -26.41 0.45
C GLN A 194 5.66 -25.17 0.31
N SER A 195 4.38 -25.34 0.64
CA SER A 195 3.45 -24.20 0.74
C SER A 195 3.58 -23.52 2.10
N THR A 196 3.57 -22.19 2.10
CA THR A 196 3.62 -21.37 3.31
C THR A 196 2.63 -20.21 3.20
N SER A 197 2.24 -19.63 4.32
CA SER A 197 1.34 -18.47 4.36
C SER A 197 2.14 -17.16 4.42
N VAL A 198 1.81 -16.23 3.53
CA VAL A 198 2.25 -14.83 3.60
C VAL A 198 1.02 -13.97 3.86
N ALA A 199 1.06 -13.14 4.89
CA ALA A 199 -0.01 -12.20 5.18
C ALA A 199 0.51 -10.77 5.00
N LEU A 200 -0.11 -10.05 4.08
CA LEU A 200 0.12 -8.62 3.89
C LEU A 200 -1.00 -7.85 4.57
N TYR A 201 -0.62 -6.84 5.34
CA TYR A 201 -1.52 -5.97 6.07
C TYR A 201 -1.35 -4.53 5.63
N ALA A 202 -2.49 -3.88 5.49
CA ALA A 202 -2.57 -2.45 5.30
C ALA A 202 -3.67 -1.89 6.20
N GLY A 203 -3.26 -1.12 7.20
CA GLY A 203 -4.12 -0.75 8.32
C GLY A 203 -4.72 -1.99 9.00
N LYS A 204 -6.05 -2.08 8.97
CA LYS A 204 -6.82 -3.18 9.59
C LYS A 204 -7.10 -4.35 8.64
N LEU A 205 -6.74 -4.22 7.37
CA LEU A 205 -7.02 -5.21 6.34
C LEU A 205 -5.80 -6.10 6.20
N GLY A 206 -5.99 -7.40 6.43
CA GLY A 206 -4.95 -8.41 6.24
C GLY A 206 -5.47 -9.54 5.38
N ALA A 207 -4.77 -9.86 4.30
CA ALA A 207 -5.11 -11.00 3.45
C ALA A 207 -3.97 -12.04 3.51
N PRO A 208 -4.15 -13.15 4.23
CA PRO A 208 -3.23 -14.28 4.14
C PRO A 208 -3.40 -14.97 2.78
N VAL A 209 -2.29 -15.05 2.05
CA VAL A 209 -2.18 -15.77 0.78
C VAL A 209 -1.27 -16.98 1.01
N THR A 210 -1.71 -18.15 0.54
CA THR A 210 -0.86 -19.35 0.54
C THR A 210 -0.01 -19.34 -0.72
N VAL A 211 1.30 -19.50 -0.56
CA VAL A 211 2.29 -19.41 -1.63
C VAL A 211 3.22 -20.62 -1.53
N THR A 212 3.51 -21.25 -2.67
CA THR A 212 4.55 -22.29 -2.74
C THR A 212 5.91 -21.64 -2.84
N ILE A 213 6.83 -22.05 -1.98
CA ILE A 213 8.20 -21.56 -1.95
C ILE A 213 8.94 -22.17 -3.14
N ALA A 214 9.51 -21.34 -4.00
CA ALA A 214 10.32 -21.78 -5.12
C ALA A 214 11.80 -21.86 -4.72
N ASN A 215 12.53 -22.80 -5.30
CA ASN A 215 13.97 -22.67 -5.44
C ASN A 215 14.23 -21.74 -6.63
N PRO A 216 14.98 -20.65 -6.46
CA PRO A 216 15.39 -19.82 -7.58
C PRO A 216 16.34 -20.54 -8.55
#